data_AF-A0A8X6YHL8-F1
#
_entry.id   AF-A0A8X6YHL8-F1
#
_cell.length_a   1.000
_cell.length_b   1.000
_cell.length_c   1.000
_cell.angle_alpha   90.00
_cell.angle_beta   90.00
_cell.angle_gamma   90.00
#
_symmetry.space_group_name_H-M   'P 1'
#
loop_
_entity.id
_entity.type
_entity.pdbx_description
1 polymer ?
#
loop_
_entity_poly.entity_id
_entity_poly.type
_entity_poly.pdbx_seq_one_letter_code
_entity_poly.pdbx_strand_id
1 'polypeptide(L)'
;MEKGVFNYNKPTFSQTVLLQNLYHNPQNSAQSADGSHCKFLTNLTEEEVQEHFDNFFEDVFVELEDKYGEIEEMNVCDNLGDHLVGNVYVKFRREEDAEKAVEDLNKRWFAGRPIYAELSPVTDFREACCRQYEMGECTRSGFCNFMHLRPISRELRRELYGRHRRRKSRSRSRSRERKRSRSRERSTISK
;
A
#
# COMPACT_ATOMS: atom_id res chain seq x y z
N MET A 1 17.06 -10.89 32.12
CA MET A 1 17.72 -10.19 30.99
C MET A 1 16.64 -9.43 30.25
N GLU A 2 16.43 -8.17 30.63
CA GLU A 2 15.51 -7.26 29.95
C GLU A 2 16.00 -7.08 28.51
N LYS A 3 15.18 -7.48 27.55
CA LYS A 3 15.43 -7.15 26.15
C LYS A 3 15.35 -5.63 26.06
N GLY A 4 16.49 -5.01 25.75
CA GLY A 4 16.58 -3.57 25.51
C GLY A 4 15.51 -3.16 24.52
N VAL A 5 14.56 -2.35 25.01
CA VAL A 5 13.59 -1.66 24.19
C VAL A 5 14.39 -0.66 23.37
N PHE A 6 14.83 -1.06 22.17
CA PHE A 6 15.17 -0.09 21.15
C PHE A 6 13.90 0.72 20.95
N ASN A 7 13.96 1.98 21.38
CA ASN A 7 12.88 2.94 21.26
C ASN A 7 12.66 3.20 19.76
N TYR A 8 11.96 2.29 19.09
CA TYR A 8 11.24 2.60 17.86
C TYR A 8 10.22 3.63 18.27
N ASN A 9 10.49 4.90 17.99
CA ASN A 9 9.61 6.00 18.33
C ASN A 9 8.38 5.88 17.42
N LYS A 10 7.46 4.97 17.79
CA LYS A 10 6.20 4.76 17.08
C LYS A 10 5.45 6.09 17.16
N PRO A 11 5.16 6.73 16.03
CA PRO A 11 4.47 7.99 16.07
C PRO A 11 3.09 7.79 16.70
N THR A 12 2.67 8.72 17.54
CA THR A 12 1.33 8.70 18.16
C THR A 12 0.24 9.01 17.15
N PHE A 13 0.58 9.66 16.05
CA PHE A 13 -0.28 9.93 14.91
C PHE A 13 0.55 9.82 13.62
N SER A 14 -0.02 9.20 12.59
CA SER A 14 0.58 9.15 11.26
C SER A 14 -0.50 8.87 10.23
N GLN A 15 -0.27 9.35 9.01
CA GLN A 15 -1.08 9.00 7.85
C GLN A 15 -0.73 7.60 7.31
N THR A 16 0.44 7.09 7.68
CA THR A 16 1.02 5.89 7.07
C THR A 16 0.98 4.73 8.04
N VAL A 17 0.45 3.61 7.57
CA VAL A 17 0.39 2.32 8.24
C VAL A 17 1.40 1.38 7.59
N LEU A 18 2.09 0.60 8.42
CA LEU A 18 2.90 -0.53 8.02
C LEU A 18 2.16 -1.82 8.39
N LEU A 19 1.97 -2.70 7.40
CA LEU A 19 1.55 -4.08 7.59
C LEU A 19 2.79 -4.97 7.40
N GLN A 20 3.27 -5.54 8.51
CA GLN A 20 4.54 -6.27 8.53
C GLN A 20 4.39 -7.63 7.86
N ASN A 21 5.29 -7.94 6.92
CA ASN A 21 5.39 -9.24 6.26
C ASN A 21 4.01 -9.78 5.80
N LEU A 22 3.19 -8.92 5.21
CA LEU A 22 1.85 -9.28 4.74
C LEU A 22 1.93 -9.96 3.37
N TYR A 23 2.76 -9.43 2.47
CA TYR A 23 2.99 -10.00 1.16
C TYR A 23 3.99 -11.15 1.22
N HIS A 24 3.66 -12.25 0.56
CA HIS A 24 4.56 -13.40 0.42
C HIS A 24 4.78 -13.65 -1.06
N ASN A 25 5.98 -13.33 -1.53
CA ASN A 25 6.36 -13.59 -2.91
C ASN A 25 6.43 -15.12 -3.13
N PRO A 26 5.61 -15.71 -4.04
CA PRO A 26 5.64 -17.14 -4.37
C PRO A 26 7.03 -17.65 -4.81
N GLN A 27 7.88 -16.76 -5.34
CA GLN A 27 9.25 -17.08 -5.75
C GLN A 27 10.21 -17.17 -4.56
N ASN A 28 9.97 -16.43 -3.47
CA ASN A 28 10.82 -16.43 -2.27
C ASN A 28 10.43 -17.53 -1.28
N SER A 29 9.15 -17.91 -1.21
CA SER A 29 8.66 -18.99 -0.34
C SER A 29 9.23 -20.37 -0.69
N ALA A 30 9.80 -20.53 -1.89
CA ALA A 30 10.55 -21.71 -2.33
C ALA A 30 11.91 -21.91 -1.63
N GLN A 31 12.41 -20.95 -0.85
CA GLN A 31 13.68 -21.02 -0.11
C GLN A 31 13.51 -21.41 1.38
N SER A 32 12.50 -22.21 1.70
CA SER A 32 12.37 -22.80 3.05
C SER A 32 13.44 -23.89 3.27
N ALA A 33 14.01 -23.94 4.47
CA ALA A 33 15.21 -24.71 4.86
C ALA A 33 15.11 -26.26 4.75
N ASP A 34 13.98 -26.80 4.32
CA ASP A 34 13.74 -28.26 4.28
C ASP A 34 14.20 -28.93 2.96
N GLY A 35 14.67 -28.16 1.97
CA GLY A 35 15.20 -28.72 0.71
C GLY A 35 14.19 -29.52 -0.12
N SER A 36 12.94 -29.64 0.35
CA SER A 36 11.79 -30.21 -0.33
C SER A 36 11.32 -29.19 -1.38
N HIS A 37 12.06 -29.17 -2.47
CA HIS A 37 11.82 -28.40 -3.67
C HIS A 37 10.37 -28.60 -4.13
N CYS A 38 9.48 -27.64 -3.88
CA CYS A 38 8.20 -27.65 -4.57
C CYS A 38 8.48 -27.25 -6.04
N LYS A 39 8.79 -28.25 -6.86
CA LYS A 39 8.93 -28.14 -8.33
C LYS A 39 7.71 -27.53 -9.04
N PHE A 40 6.62 -27.29 -8.30
CA PHE A 40 5.39 -26.69 -8.78
C PHE A 40 5.44 -25.15 -8.85
N LEU A 41 6.20 -24.46 -7.97
CA LEU A 41 6.26 -22.99 -7.96
C LEU A 41 7.38 -22.40 -8.84
N THR A 42 8.37 -23.21 -9.25
CA THR A 42 9.46 -22.80 -10.14
C THR A 42 9.06 -22.69 -11.63
N ASN A 43 7.82 -23.05 -11.98
CA ASN A 43 7.32 -23.04 -13.35
C ASN A 43 6.35 -21.89 -13.65
N LEU A 44 6.13 -20.96 -12.71
CA LEU A 44 5.30 -19.79 -12.96
C LEU A 44 6.04 -18.85 -13.91
N THR A 45 5.35 -18.44 -14.95
CA THR A 45 5.81 -17.39 -15.87
C THR A 45 5.88 -16.05 -15.16
N GLU A 46 6.69 -15.12 -15.67
CA GLU A 46 6.74 -13.75 -15.12
C GLU A 46 5.37 -13.07 -15.15
N GLU A 47 4.54 -13.42 -16.14
CA GLU A 47 3.17 -12.94 -16.29
C GLU A 47 2.27 -13.43 -15.15
N GLU A 48 2.31 -14.73 -14.83
CA GLU A 48 1.53 -15.29 -13.72
C GLU A 48 1.99 -14.72 -12.36
N VAL A 49 3.30 -14.55 -12.16
CA VAL A 49 3.82 -13.91 -10.94
C VAL A 49 3.33 -12.48 -10.81
N GLN A 50 3.31 -11.73 -11.93
CA GLN A 50 2.80 -10.36 -11.93
C GLN A 50 1.29 -10.32 -11.67
N GLU A 51 0.51 -11.23 -12.25
CA GLU A 51 -0.94 -11.34 -12.01
C GLU A 51 -1.24 -11.67 -10.54
N HIS A 52 -0.52 -12.62 -9.95
CA HIS A 52 -0.63 -12.92 -8.52
C HIS A 52 -0.32 -11.70 -7.63
N PHE A 53 0.71 -10.92 -8.00
CA PHE A 53 1.04 -9.70 -7.28
C PHE A 53 -0.04 -8.62 -7.43
N ASP A 54 -0.53 -8.41 -8.65
CA ASP A 54 -1.57 -7.43 -8.95
C ASP A 54 -2.88 -7.78 -8.22
N ASN A 55 -3.29 -9.05 -8.21
CA ASN A 55 -4.46 -9.53 -7.46
C ASN A 55 -4.31 -9.27 -5.95
N PHE A 56 -3.15 -9.61 -5.37
CA PHE A 56 -2.87 -9.31 -3.97
C PHE A 56 -2.95 -7.80 -3.68
N PHE A 57 -2.36 -6.98 -4.56
CA PHE A 57 -2.36 -5.53 -4.39
C PHE A 57 -3.79 -4.96 -4.48
N GLU A 58 -4.59 -5.41 -5.43
CA GLU A 58 -5.98 -4.99 -5.56
C GLU A 58 -6.81 -5.37 -4.33
N ASP A 59 -6.73 -6.63 -3.89
CA ASP A 59 -7.47 -7.14 -2.73
C ASP A 59 -7.20 -6.30 -1.48
N VAL A 60 -5.91 -6.04 -1.20
CA VAL A 60 -5.53 -5.22 -0.05
C VAL A 60 -5.96 -3.77 -0.24
N PHE A 61 -5.76 -3.18 -1.42
CA PHE A 61 -6.10 -1.78 -1.68
C PHE A 61 -7.61 -1.52 -1.50
N VAL A 62 -8.45 -2.34 -2.13
CA VAL A 62 -9.91 -2.18 -2.12
C VAL A 62 -10.46 -2.39 -0.71
N GLU A 63 -10.01 -3.44 -0.02
CA GLU A 63 -10.44 -3.75 1.35
C GLU A 63 -10.11 -2.60 2.32
N LEU A 64 -8.92 -2.02 2.20
CA LEU A 64 -8.49 -0.92 3.06
C LEU A 64 -9.21 0.40 2.71
N GLU A 65 -9.39 0.70 1.41
CA GLU A 65 -10.07 1.91 0.96
C GLU A 65 -11.55 1.90 1.36
N ASP A 66 -12.23 0.75 1.23
CA ASP A 66 -13.66 0.62 1.53
C ASP A 66 -13.94 0.61 3.05
N LYS A 67 -13.05 0.04 3.87
CA LYS A 67 -13.27 -0.06 5.33
C LYS A 67 -12.77 1.12 6.14
N TYR A 68 -11.63 1.69 5.78
CA TYR A 68 -10.95 2.66 6.64
C TYR A 68 -10.97 4.07 6.05
N GLY A 69 -10.58 4.24 4.79
CA GLY A 69 -10.60 5.56 4.16
C GLY A 69 -9.78 5.68 2.88
N GLU A 70 -9.82 6.86 2.27
CA GLU A 70 -9.14 7.15 1.01
C GLU A 70 -7.62 6.93 1.13
N ILE A 71 -7.07 6.08 0.26
CA ILE A 71 -5.63 5.79 0.16
C ILE A 71 -5.00 6.78 -0.81
N GLU A 72 -3.97 7.50 -0.36
CA GLU A 72 -3.13 8.34 -1.23
C GLU A 72 -2.10 7.52 -1.99
N GLU A 73 -1.46 6.57 -1.30
CA GLU A 73 -0.40 5.75 -1.86
C GLU A 73 -0.29 4.42 -1.12
N MET A 74 -0.11 3.31 -1.84
CA MET A 74 0.19 2.00 -1.28
C MET A 74 1.37 1.37 -2.00
N ASN A 75 2.31 0.83 -1.24
CA ASN A 75 3.58 0.29 -1.73
C ASN A 75 3.90 -1.05 -1.04
N VAL A 76 4.43 -2.02 -1.81
CA VAL A 76 4.80 -3.35 -1.31
C VAL A 76 6.31 -3.55 -1.48
N CYS A 77 6.98 -4.01 -0.44
CA CYS A 77 8.41 -4.26 -0.45
C CYS A 77 8.73 -5.68 -0.94
N ASP A 78 9.60 -5.77 -1.94
CA ASP A 78 10.22 -6.99 -2.50
C ASP A 78 11.67 -7.16 -1.97
N ASN A 79 11.96 -6.59 -0.79
CA ASN A 79 13.25 -6.76 -0.13
C ASN A 79 13.46 -8.24 0.25
N LEU A 80 14.72 -8.67 0.30
CA LEU A 80 15.10 -10.01 0.75
C LEU A 80 15.46 -10.08 2.25
N GLY A 81 15.65 -8.92 2.89
CA GLY A 81 16.01 -8.85 4.30
C GLY A 81 14.79 -8.92 5.21
N ASP A 82 14.90 -9.66 6.31
CA ASP A 82 13.82 -9.93 7.28
C ASP A 82 13.12 -8.68 7.81
N HIS A 83 13.81 -7.54 7.84
CA HIS A 83 13.27 -6.26 8.33
C HIS A 83 12.35 -5.54 7.33
N LEU A 84 12.40 -5.88 6.04
CA LEU A 84 11.62 -5.21 4.99
C LEU A 84 10.84 -6.16 4.07
N VAL A 85 11.19 -7.45 4.04
CA VAL A 85 10.54 -8.44 3.19
C VAL A 85 9.02 -8.47 3.41
N GLY A 86 8.26 -8.35 2.33
CA GLY A 86 6.80 -8.47 2.37
C GLY A 86 6.07 -7.34 3.09
N ASN A 87 6.75 -6.28 3.52
CA ASN A 87 6.13 -5.14 4.18
C ASN A 87 5.25 -4.37 3.20
N VAL A 88 4.03 -4.05 3.64
CA VAL A 88 3.09 -3.21 2.89
C VAL A 88 2.93 -1.89 3.62
N TYR A 89 3.20 -0.80 2.92
CA TYR A 89 3.00 0.55 3.42
C TYR A 89 1.77 1.17 2.77
N VAL A 90 0.89 1.71 3.60
CA VAL A 90 -0.38 2.31 3.16
C VAL A 90 -0.45 3.71 3.73
N LYS A 91 -0.45 4.72 2.87
CA LYS A 91 -0.63 6.11 3.25
C LYS A 91 -2.08 6.51 2.99
N PHE A 92 -2.84 6.70 4.07
CA PHE A 92 -4.18 7.25 4.02
C PHE A 92 -4.14 8.77 3.85
N ARG A 93 -5.24 9.33 3.36
CA ARG A 93 -5.42 10.78 3.26
C ARG A 93 -5.61 11.46 4.63
N ARG A 94 -6.02 10.68 5.64
CA ARG A 94 -6.35 11.15 6.99
C ARG A 94 -5.66 10.28 8.03
N GLU A 95 -5.18 10.90 9.09
CA GLU A 95 -4.50 10.21 10.19
C GLU A 95 -5.49 9.37 11.01
N GLU A 96 -6.74 9.82 11.14
CA GLU A 96 -7.77 9.09 11.88
C GLU A 96 -8.16 7.77 11.21
N ASP A 97 -8.03 7.69 9.88
CA ASP A 97 -8.31 6.48 9.12
C ASP A 97 -7.18 5.45 9.29
N ALA A 98 -5.93 5.93 9.38
CA ALA A 98 -4.76 5.10 9.67
C ALA A 98 -4.81 4.50 11.08
N GLU A 99 -5.17 5.28 12.09
CA GLU A 99 -5.32 4.81 13.47
C GLU A 99 -6.37 3.70 13.58
N LYS A 100 -7.56 3.93 13.00
CA LYS A 100 -8.63 2.90 12.94
C LYS A 100 -8.19 1.65 12.21
N ALA A 101 -7.46 1.79 11.10
CA ALA A 101 -6.94 0.65 10.36
C ALA A 101 -6.01 -0.20 11.22
N VAL A 102 -5.08 0.41 11.97
CA VAL A 102 -4.17 -0.31 12.88
C VAL A 102 -4.94 -1.04 13.97
N GLU A 103 -5.91 -0.39 14.61
CA GLU A 103 -6.68 -1.00 15.70
C GLU A 103 -7.53 -2.20 15.27
N ASP A 104 -8.07 -2.16 14.06
CA ASP A 104 -8.91 -3.24 13.52
C ASP A 104 -8.08 -4.35 12.88
N LEU A 105 -7.09 -4.01 12.05
CA LEU A 105 -6.28 -5.00 11.33
C LEU A 105 -5.51 -5.92 12.27
N ASN A 106 -5.03 -5.43 13.42
CA ASN A 106 -4.37 -6.28 14.42
C ASN A 106 -5.27 -7.37 15.04
N LYS A 107 -6.60 -7.30 14.82
CA LYS A 107 -7.56 -8.32 15.27
C LYS A 107 -7.95 -9.28 14.14
N ARG A 108 -7.39 -9.10 12.94
CA ARG A 108 -7.78 -9.78 11.72
C ARG A 108 -6.72 -10.74 11.22
N TRP A 109 -7.14 -11.59 10.30
CA TRP A 109 -6.31 -12.60 9.66
C TRP A 109 -6.32 -12.39 8.15
N PHE A 110 -5.17 -12.65 7.52
CA PHE A 110 -5.00 -12.63 6.08
C PHE A 110 -4.27 -13.91 5.67
N ALA A 111 -4.80 -14.64 4.67
CA ALA A 111 -4.23 -15.91 4.19
C ALA A 111 -3.87 -16.91 5.31
N GLY A 112 -4.71 -17.02 6.34
CA GLY A 112 -4.50 -17.94 7.47
C GLY A 112 -3.46 -17.50 8.50
N ARG A 113 -2.98 -16.24 8.46
CA ARG A 113 -2.02 -15.67 9.42
C ARG A 113 -2.56 -14.39 10.07
N PRO A 114 -2.19 -14.09 11.33
CA PRO A 114 -2.55 -12.82 11.95
C PRO A 114 -1.86 -11.67 11.24
N ILE A 115 -2.55 -10.54 11.10
CA ILE A 115 -1.99 -9.31 10.54
C ILE A 115 -1.32 -8.53 11.66
N TYR A 116 -0.09 -8.04 11.41
CA TYR A 116 0.61 -7.13 12.30
C TYR A 116 0.65 -5.74 11.67
N ALA A 117 -0.11 -4.82 12.24
CA ALA A 117 -0.24 -3.44 11.75
C ALA A 117 0.33 -2.45 12.77
N GLU A 118 1.05 -1.43 12.31
CA GLU A 118 1.53 -0.33 13.14
C GLU A 118 1.58 0.99 12.38
N LEU A 119 1.55 2.10 13.12
CA LEU A 119 1.79 3.42 12.53
C LEU A 119 3.27 3.55 12.13
N SER A 120 3.49 4.01 10.90
CA SER A 120 4.81 4.23 10.31
C SER A 120 5.14 5.71 10.29
N PRO A 121 6.38 6.12 10.65
CA PRO A 121 6.81 7.52 10.54
C PRO A 121 7.12 7.95 9.09
N VAL A 122 7.04 7.05 8.12
CA VAL A 122 7.36 7.36 6.71
C VAL A 122 6.32 8.29 6.12
N THR A 123 6.75 9.47 5.69
CA THR A 123 5.87 10.49 5.07
C THR A 123 6.14 10.67 3.58
N ASP A 124 7.39 10.53 3.14
CA ASP A 124 7.83 10.55 1.74
C ASP A 124 8.51 9.23 1.36
N PHE A 125 7.84 8.44 0.52
CA PHE A 125 8.40 7.17 0.03
C PHE A 125 9.63 7.35 -0.84
N ARG A 126 9.77 8.48 -1.55
CA ARG A 126 10.92 8.71 -2.43
C ARG A 126 12.25 8.76 -1.67
N GLU A 127 12.22 9.20 -0.42
CA GLU A 127 13.40 9.23 0.45
C GLU A 127 13.68 7.86 1.09
N ALA A 128 12.63 7.06 1.31
CA ALA A 128 12.75 5.72 1.87
C ALA A 128 13.10 4.64 0.82
N CYS A 129 12.84 4.90 -0.47
CA CYS A 129 13.09 3.95 -1.57
C CYS A 129 14.57 3.86 -1.96
N CYS A 130 15.00 2.66 -2.34
CA CYS A 130 16.33 2.44 -2.86
C CYS A 130 16.43 2.89 -4.32
N ARG A 131 17.08 4.03 -4.57
CA ARG A 131 17.28 4.54 -5.94
C ARG A 131 18.04 3.57 -6.85
N GLN A 132 18.99 2.82 -6.30
CA GLN A 132 19.73 1.80 -7.07
C GLN A 132 18.83 0.63 -7.48
N TYR A 133 17.86 0.26 -6.65
CA TYR A 133 16.90 -0.79 -6.99
C TYR A 133 15.93 -0.33 -8.08
N GLU A 134 15.47 0.92 -8.01
CA GLU A 134 14.66 1.54 -9.06
C GLU A 134 15.36 1.51 -10.44
N MET A 135 16.70 1.57 -10.45
CA MET A 135 17.52 1.45 -11.66
C MET A 135 17.94 0.01 -12.00
N GLY A 136 17.60 -0.99 -11.17
CA GLY A 136 17.98 -2.39 -11.37
C GLY A 136 19.43 -2.75 -10.98
N GLU A 137 20.10 -1.89 -10.23
CA GLU A 137 21.54 -1.97 -9.93
C GLU A 137 21.84 -2.23 -8.44
N CYS A 138 20.82 -2.44 -7.60
CA CYS A 138 21.05 -2.68 -6.18
C CYS A 138 21.65 -4.07 -5.93
N THR A 139 22.91 -4.11 -5.53
CA THR A 139 23.65 -5.35 -5.21
C THR A 139 23.67 -5.70 -3.72
N ARG A 140 22.97 -4.94 -2.88
CA ARG A 140 22.97 -5.14 -1.41
C ARG A 140 22.14 -6.34 -0.95
N SER A 141 21.27 -6.88 -1.82
CA SER A 141 20.42 -8.04 -1.52
C SER A 141 19.69 -7.90 -0.17
N GLY A 142 19.81 -8.88 0.73
CA GLY A 142 19.17 -8.85 2.06
C GLY A 142 19.72 -7.80 3.03
N PHE A 143 20.83 -7.13 2.71
CA PHE A 143 21.45 -6.11 3.57
C PHE A 143 21.02 -4.68 3.19
N CYS A 144 20.11 -4.50 2.22
CA CYS A 144 19.61 -3.17 1.89
C CYS A 144 18.64 -2.66 2.96
N ASN A 145 18.87 -1.45 3.46
CA ASN A 145 18.00 -0.78 4.44
C ASN A 145 16.97 0.16 3.81
N PHE A 146 16.95 0.24 2.48
CA PHE A 146 16.00 1.06 1.72
C PHE A 146 14.94 0.17 1.08
N MET A 147 13.73 0.71 0.90
CA MET A 147 12.60 -0.03 0.36
C MET A 147 12.84 -0.39 -1.12
N HIS A 148 12.71 -1.66 -1.45
CA HIS A 148 12.69 -2.17 -2.82
C HIS A 148 11.24 -2.37 -3.21
N LEU A 149 10.65 -1.42 -3.93
CA LEU A 149 9.22 -1.48 -4.23
C LEU A 149 8.93 -2.39 -5.41
N ARG A 150 7.97 -3.32 -5.24
CA ARG A 150 7.42 -4.10 -6.35
C ARG A 150 6.44 -3.24 -7.15
N PRO A 151 6.67 -3.02 -8.47
CA PRO A 151 5.75 -2.24 -9.28
C PRO A 151 4.49 -3.05 -9.63
N ILE A 152 3.32 -2.41 -9.54
CA ILE A 152 2.05 -2.93 -10.08
C ILE A 152 1.98 -2.73 -11.60
N SER A 153 1.15 -3.51 -12.29
CA SER A 153 0.92 -3.27 -13.71
C SER A 153 0.35 -1.88 -14.00
N ARG A 154 0.64 -1.38 -15.20
CA ARG A 154 0.17 -0.06 -15.66
C ARG A 154 -1.36 0.01 -15.73
N GLU A 155 -2.01 -1.12 -15.99
CA GLU A 155 -3.46 -1.22 -16.06
C GLU A 155 -4.08 -1.10 -14.66
N LEU A 156 -3.61 -1.92 -13.70
CA LEU A 156 -4.07 -1.86 -12.32
C LEU A 156 -3.86 -0.47 -11.71
N ARG A 157 -2.70 0.15 -11.95
CA ARG A 157 -2.43 1.52 -11.49
C ARG A 157 -3.45 2.53 -12.01
N ARG A 158 -3.87 2.38 -13.28
CA ARG A 158 -4.88 3.25 -13.89
C ARG A 158 -6.26 2.99 -13.32
N GLU A 159 -6.58 1.74 -13.00
CA GLU A 159 -7.85 1.36 -12.41
C GLU A 159 -8.01 1.94 -11.00
N LEU A 160 -7.12 1.59 -10.09
CA LEU A 160 -7.21 1.97 -8.67
C LEU A 160 -7.14 3.50 -8.50
N TYR A 161 -6.08 4.13 -9.00
CA TYR A 161 -5.86 5.56 -8.81
C TYR A 161 -6.60 6.45 -9.84
N GLY A 162 -7.04 5.88 -10.97
CA GLY A 162 -7.84 6.60 -11.97
C GLY A 162 -9.33 6.69 -11.63
N ARG A 163 -9.89 5.71 -10.90
CA ARG A 163 -11.25 5.77 -10.33
C ARG A 163 -11.45 7.02 -9.47
N HIS A 164 -10.42 7.41 -8.71
CA HIS A 164 -10.45 8.60 -7.86
C HIS A 164 -10.61 9.92 -8.66
N ARG A 165 -10.03 10.02 -9.87
CA ARG A 165 -10.24 11.17 -10.78
C ARG A 165 -11.68 11.26 -11.29
N ARG A 166 -12.37 10.14 -11.53
CA ARG A 166 -13.78 10.12 -12.00
C ARG A 166 -14.77 10.49 -10.90
N ARG A 167 -14.55 10.06 -9.64
CA ARG A 167 -15.37 10.50 -8.49
C ARG A 167 -15.21 12.01 -8.22
N LYS A 168 -13.97 12.52 -8.29
CA LYS A 168 -13.65 13.96 -8.08
C LYS A 168 -14.10 14.87 -9.23
N SER A 169 -14.19 14.38 -10.47
CA SER A 169 -14.72 15.16 -11.59
C SER A 169 -16.25 15.32 -11.51
N ARG A 170 -16.98 14.27 -11.12
CA ARG A 170 -18.45 14.32 -10.92
C ARG A 170 -18.86 15.29 -9.81
N SER A 171 -18.11 15.35 -8.70
CA SER A 171 -18.40 16.30 -7.61
C SER A 171 -18.12 17.76 -8.01
N ARG A 172 -17.05 18.03 -8.77
CA ARG A 172 -16.73 19.37 -9.29
C ARG A 172 -17.77 19.88 -10.29
N SER A 173 -18.25 19.02 -11.21
CA SER A 173 -19.30 19.37 -12.17
C SER A 173 -20.61 19.78 -11.48
N ARG A 174 -21.05 19.01 -10.48
CA ARG A 174 -22.25 19.33 -9.68
C ARG A 174 -22.13 20.67 -8.93
N SER A 175 -20.93 21.02 -8.44
CA SER A 175 -20.72 22.31 -7.76
C SER A 175 -20.77 23.51 -8.71
N ARG A 176 -20.29 23.35 -9.96
CA ARG A 176 -20.32 24.41 -10.98
C ARG A 176 -21.74 24.67 -11.49
N GLU A 177 -22.54 23.61 -11.62
CA GLU A 177 -23.93 23.70 -12.03
C GLU A 177 -24.79 24.41 -10.97
N ARG A 178 -24.61 24.09 -9.68
CA ARG A 178 -25.27 24.79 -8.56
C ARG A 178 -24.90 26.27 -8.44
N LYS A 179 -23.67 26.66 -8.81
CA LYS A 179 -23.28 28.09 -8.85
C LYS A 179 -23.95 28.83 -10.01
N ARG A 180 -24.05 28.19 -11.19
CA ARG A 180 -24.73 28.77 -12.36
C ARG A 180 -26.24 28.94 -12.16
N SER A 181 -26.92 28.01 -11.47
CA SER A 181 -28.35 28.14 -11.18
C SER A 181 -28.64 29.30 -10.21
N ARG A 182 -27.87 29.42 -9.12
CA ARG A 182 -28.00 30.56 -8.17
C ARG A 182 -27.72 31.93 -8.81
N SER A 183 -26.77 32.01 -9.73
CA SER A 183 -26.52 33.26 -10.47
C SER A 183 -27.65 33.62 -11.43
N ARG A 184 -28.45 32.67 -11.91
CA ARG A 184 -29.61 32.95 -12.78
C ARG A 184 -30.84 33.41 -12.00
N GLU A 185 -31.11 32.82 -10.83
CA GLU A 185 -32.23 33.25 -9.97
C GLU A 185 -32.06 34.66 -9.41
N ARG A 186 -30.81 35.10 -9.16
CA ARG A 186 -30.55 36.46 -8.66
C ARG A 186 -30.77 37.55 -9.72
N SER A 187 -30.76 37.19 -11.00
CA SER A 187 -30.95 38.11 -12.12
C SER A 187 -32.43 38.35 -12.47
N THR A 188 -33.35 37.54 -11.94
CA THR A 188 -34.78 37.59 -12.27
C THR A 188 -35.63 38.35 -11.23
N ILE A 189 -35.05 38.83 -10.13
CA ILE A 189 -35.77 39.50 -9.02
C ILE A 189 -35.58 41.05 -9.05
N SER A 190 -34.88 41.58 -10.04
CA SER A 190 -34.72 43.03 -10.23
C SER A 190 -35.52 43.54 -11.42
N LYS A 191 -36.84 43.56 -11.30
CA LYS A 191 -37.77 44.42 -12.05
C LYS A 191 -38.94 44.80 -11.17
#